data_AF-A0A8J1MW41-F1
#
_entry.id   AF-A0A8J1MW41-F1
#
_cell.length_a   1.000
_cell.length_b   1.000
_cell.length_c   1.000
_cell.angle_alpha   90.00
_cell.angle_beta   90.00
_cell.angle_gamma   90.00
#
_symmetry.space_group_name_H-M   'P 1'
#
loop_
_entity.id
_entity.type
_entity.pdbx_description
1 polymer ?
#
loop_
_entity_poly.entity_id
_entity_poly.type
_entity_poly.pdbx_seq_one_letter_code
_entity_poly.pdbx_strand_id
1 'polypeptide(L)'
;MKEERICQSIEISPATDANRVQTTNQRAFFAGEEIARSNSRERDGKCYRYVCDSTCKRPTRTEIPCEHVPPSEEVTRSTIHGKCYKVVCDGSCGEIPATEIPCTTTPSTTTKTTTKSTTVTTISTTTPCVPNTNWQIANCTTAVCNANGQLQIVQKSCIPPPEITCANKMKPIAVPDDDSCCWHWECPCMCGGWGDSHYLTFDGTYYTYQGNCTYVLVEEIVKTIDNFGIYLDNYNCGAKTGITCPRKLTVRHETQEIVISPKTLNPISLETFVNGNLVLLPYTKYGVNIYKSGIYLVVEIPQLKTNVTYNGLTFTIKMPYGKFYKNTHGQCGTCSNNQADDLMMANGTITTNWVAMADSFMVNDPVKPQCQSIPPVPPTIPPTCKSALCDLIMGQVFQKCHQFHSPEPFYKACLSDSCNVANSHSECSSLQQYASICGDRGVCIQWRSKATACSITCPSNKVYDACGPVFPRTCQHTSRDVIELKNDKRVVEGCFCAKGSMPFSMAIDSCVSDCGCVGPDNIPRKYGETFEFNCEICKCLEGGSGITCQRQQCHHVRNEACTRDGFYPVTQISTKDKCCEETVCRKYQIHLFSSMH
;
A
#
# COMPACT_ATOMS: atom_id res chain seq x y z
N MET A 1 -52.69 -14.29 -15.35
CA MET A 1 -51.58 -15.24 -15.12
C MET A 1 -50.97 -15.60 -16.48
N LYS A 2 -49.85 -14.96 -16.84
CA LYS A 2 -48.91 -15.48 -17.83
C LYS A 2 -47.63 -15.75 -17.04
N GLU A 3 -47.27 -17.01 -16.85
CA GLU A 3 -45.93 -17.35 -16.36
C GLU A 3 -44.93 -16.89 -17.41
N GLU A 4 -44.09 -15.92 -17.05
CA GLU A 4 -42.92 -15.55 -17.85
C GLU A 4 -41.89 -16.67 -17.73
N ARG A 5 -41.57 -17.31 -18.86
CA ARG A 5 -40.59 -18.40 -18.92
C ARG A 5 -39.18 -17.80 -19.02
N ILE A 6 -38.29 -18.25 -18.15
CA ILE A 6 -36.89 -17.82 -18.08
C ILE A 6 -36.00 -18.85 -18.82
N CYS A 7 -35.23 -18.43 -19.84
CA CYS A 7 -34.23 -19.29 -20.51
C CYS A 7 -32.97 -19.40 -19.61
N GLN A 8 -32.54 -20.62 -19.22
CA GLN A 8 -31.22 -20.83 -18.58
C GLN A 8 -30.10 -20.99 -19.63
N SER A 9 -28.87 -20.64 -19.26
CA SER A 9 -27.66 -20.56 -20.10
C SER A 9 -27.47 -21.76 -21.06
N ILE A 10 -27.25 -21.49 -22.35
CA ILE A 10 -26.88 -22.46 -23.39
C ILE A 10 -25.54 -22.02 -23.99
N GLU A 11 -24.46 -22.80 -23.80
CA GLU A 11 -23.19 -22.60 -24.52
C GLU A 11 -23.27 -23.18 -25.94
N ILE A 12 -22.69 -22.46 -26.91
CA ILE A 12 -22.43 -22.93 -28.27
C ILE A 12 -20.91 -22.96 -28.43
N SER A 13 -20.30 -24.15 -28.43
CA SER A 13 -18.86 -24.31 -28.63
C SER A 13 -18.53 -24.56 -30.12
N PRO A 14 -17.49 -23.93 -30.70
CA PRO A 14 -17.03 -24.24 -32.02
C PRO A 14 -16.14 -25.49 -31.97
N ALA A 15 -16.70 -26.59 -32.46
CA ALA A 15 -16.08 -27.90 -32.72
C ALA A 15 -16.02 -28.90 -31.55
N THR A 16 -16.50 -30.12 -31.89
CA THR A 16 -16.44 -31.42 -31.22
C THR A 16 -17.48 -31.75 -30.14
N ASP A 17 -18.31 -32.74 -30.49
CA ASP A 17 -19.24 -33.57 -29.70
C ASP A 17 -20.34 -32.92 -28.83
N ALA A 18 -21.55 -32.98 -29.37
CA ALA A 18 -22.80 -32.80 -28.63
C ALA A 18 -23.07 -34.02 -27.72
N ASN A 19 -22.73 -33.96 -26.43
CA ASN A 19 -23.44 -34.66 -25.32
C ASN A 19 -22.81 -34.49 -23.91
N ARG A 20 -22.26 -33.33 -23.52
CA ARG A 20 -21.86 -33.10 -22.12
C ARG A 20 -22.15 -31.68 -21.63
N VAL A 21 -22.81 -31.58 -20.48
CA VAL A 21 -23.31 -30.33 -19.85
C VAL A 21 -22.43 -29.99 -18.65
N GLN A 22 -21.84 -28.80 -18.60
CA GLN A 22 -21.31 -28.18 -17.37
C GLN A 22 -21.65 -26.68 -17.37
N THR A 23 -21.97 -26.15 -16.19
CA THR A 23 -22.58 -24.83 -15.97
C THR A 23 -21.62 -23.84 -15.32
N THR A 24 -21.43 -22.65 -15.91
CA THR A 24 -20.90 -21.48 -15.17
C THR A 24 -21.39 -20.14 -15.78
N ASN A 25 -21.77 -19.22 -14.89
CA ASN A 25 -22.23 -17.83 -15.06
C ASN A 25 -23.74 -17.57 -15.33
N GLN A 26 -24.37 -16.94 -14.33
CA GLN A 26 -25.80 -16.75 -14.13
C GLN A 26 -26.33 -15.46 -14.80
N ARG A 27 -26.70 -15.49 -16.08
CA ARG A 27 -27.58 -14.46 -16.67
C ARG A 27 -28.80 -15.11 -17.33
N ALA A 28 -29.99 -14.63 -16.96
CA ALA A 28 -31.27 -15.04 -17.53
C ALA A 28 -31.61 -14.21 -18.77
N PHE A 29 -32.15 -14.84 -19.82
CA PHE A 29 -32.56 -14.19 -21.07
C PHE A 29 -34.08 -14.33 -21.30
N PHE A 30 -34.70 -13.29 -21.86
CA PHE A 30 -36.13 -13.27 -22.20
C PHE A 30 -36.38 -13.74 -23.65
N ALA A 31 -37.61 -14.21 -23.93
CA ALA A 31 -38.01 -14.60 -25.29
C ALA A 31 -37.89 -13.39 -26.24
N GLY A 32 -37.11 -13.54 -27.32
CA GLY A 32 -36.79 -12.47 -28.27
C GLY A 32 -35.50 -11.69 -27.98
N GLU A 33 -34.80 -11.97 -26.87
CA GLU A 33 -33.52 -11.34 -26.53
C GLU A 33 -32.34 -11.99 -27.27
N GLU A 34 -31.39 -11.18 -27.75
CA GLU A 34 -30.18 -11.65 -28.43
C GLU A 34 -29.19 -12.23 -27.41
N ILE A 35 -28.83 -13.50 -27.59
CA ILE A 35 -27.98 -14.27 -26.68
C ILE A 35 -26.51 -14.14 -27.10
N ALA A 36 -26.25 -14.18 -28.41
CA ALA A 36 -24.90 -14.12 -28.98
C ALA A 36 -24.94 -13.67 -30.44
N ARG A 37 -23.80 -13.14 -30.92
CA ARG A 37 -23.56 -12.74 -32.31
C ARG A 37 -22.22 -13.26 -32.78
N SER A 38 -22.14 -13.73 -34.02
CA SER A 38 -20.88 -14.14 -34.64
C SER A 38 -20.00 -12.91 -34.92
N ASN A 39 -18.78 -12.90 -34.38
CA ASN A 39 -17.80 -11.83 -34.61
C ASN A 39 -16.99 -12.03 -35.92
N SER A 40 -17.20 -13.16 -36.61
CA SER A 40 -16.58 -13.51 -37.88
C SER A 40 -17.48 -14.45 -38.68
N ARG A 41 -17.15 -14.70 -39.96
CA ARG A 41 -17.85 -15.70 -40.77
C ARG A 41 -17.74 -17.08 -40.13
N GLU A 42 -18.86 -17.77 -39.99
CA GLU A 42 -18.89 -19.18 -39.57
C GLU A 42 -18.49 -20.10 -40.74
N ARG A 43 -18.52 -21.42 -40.52
CA ARG A 43 -18.00 -22.44 -41.45
C ARG A 43 -18.69 -22.45 -42.82
N ASP A 44 -19.91 -21.91 -42.90
CA ASP A 44 -20.69 -21.71 -44.12
C ASP A 44 -20.45 -20.34 -44.79
N GLY A 45 -19.49 -19.57 -44.29
CA GLY A 45 -19.07 -18.28 -44.84
C GLY A 45 -19.98 -17.11 -44.48
N LYS A 46 -20.95 -17.30 -43.57
CA LYS A 46 -21.98 -16.31 -43.21
C LYS A 46 -21.90 -15.92 -41.73
N CYS A 47 -22.45 -14.76 -41.38
CA CYS A 47 -22.54 -14.28 -40.00
C CYS A 47 -23.97 -14.48 -39.47
N TYR A 48 -24.11 -14.78 -38.18
CA TYR A 48 -25.37 -15.10 -37.54
C TYR A 48 -25.55 -14.38 -36.21
N ARG A 49 -26.80 -14.06 -35.89
CA ARG A 49 -27.24 -13.73 -34.53
C ARG A 49 -28.11 -14.86 -33.97
N TYR A 50 -28.01 -15.08 -32.67
CA TYR A 50 -28.72 -16.11 -31.93
C TYR A 50 -29.68 -15.47 -30.94
N VAL A 51 -30.97 -15.77 -31.06
CA VAL A 51 -32.05 -15.14 -30.27
C VAL A 51 -32.81 -16.20 -29.48
N CYS A 52 -33.20 -15.95 -28.21
CA CYS A 52 -34.01 -16.94 -27.46
C CYS A 52 -35.39 -17.07 -28.13
N ASP A 53 -35.78 -18.29 -28.51
CA ASP A 53 -37.07 -18.55 -29.14
C ASP A 53 -38.24 -18.44 -28.13
N SER A 54 -39.47 -18.41 -28.64
CA SER A 54 -40.68 -18.34 -27.79
C SER A 54 -40.91 -19.61 -26.95
N THR A 55 -40.14 -20.68 -27.19
CA THR A 55 -40.26 -21.94 -26.47
C THR A 55 -39.24 -22.08 -25.33
N CYS A 56 -38.24 -21.20 -25.27
CA CYS A 56 -37.13 -21.17 -24.32
C CYS A 56 -36.31 -22.47 -24.29
N LYS A 57 -36.33 -23.26 -25.38
CA LYS A 57 -35.64 -24.56 -25.46
C LYS A 57 -34.42 -24.54 -26.37
N ARG A 58 -34.40 -23.70 -27.41
CA ARG A 58 -33.27 -23.57 -28.34
C ARG A 58 -33.16 -22.14 -28.86
N PRO A 59 -31.95 -21.63 -29.13
CA PRO A 59 -31.79 -20.36 -29.82
C PRO A 59 -32.24 -20.49 -31.29
N THR A 60 -32.90 -19.44 -31.80
CA THR A 60 -33.17 -19.29 -33.23
C THR A 60 -31.97 -18.60 -33.90
N ARG A 61 -31.43 -19.21 -34.96
CA ARG A 61 -30.28 -18.71 -35.73
C ARG A 61 -30.79 -17.85 -36.90
N THR A 62 -30.33 -16.60 -37.01
CA THR A 62 -30.70 -15.68 -38.11
C THR A 62 -29.46 -15.12 -38.78
N GLU A 63 -29.38 -15.20 -40.12
CA GLU A 63 -28.27 -14.66 -40.91
C GLU A 63 -28.26 -13.12 -40.85
N ILE A 64 -27.07 -12.55 -40.68
CA ILE A 64 -26.83 -11.10 -40.64
C ILE A 64 -25.62 -10.72 -41.52
N PRO A 65 -25.54 -9.48 -42.02
CA PRO A 65 -24.34 -8.98 -42.70
C PRO A 65 -23.13 -8.95 -41.75
N CYS A 66 -21.96 -9.36 -42.22
CA CYS A 66 -20.72 -9.24 -41.46
C CYS A 66 -20.21 -7.80 -41.49
N GLU A 67 -19.96 -7.17 -40.34
CA GLU A 67 -19.36 -5.83 -40.28
C GLU A 67 -17.88 -5.87 -40.73
N HIS A 68 -17.49 -4.89 -41.54
CA HIS A 68 -16.11 -4.71 -41.99
C HIS A 68 -15.23 -4.21 -40.85
N VAL A 69 -14.33 -5.06 -40.35
CA VAL A 69 -13.22 -4.65 -39.50
C VAL A 69 -12.09 -4.16 -40.41
N PRO A 70 -11.57 -2.91 -40.25
CA PRO A 70 -10.37 -2.47 -40.96
C PRO A 70 -9.13 -3.26 -40.48
N PRO A 71 -8.07 -3.36 -41.30
CA PRO A 71 -6.94 -4.23 -40.98
C PRO A 71 -6.25 -3.75 -39.71
N SER A 72 -6.28 -4.57 -38.66
CA SER A 72 -5.47 -4.38 -37.46
C SER A 72 -4.10 -5.02 -37.66
N GLU A 73 -3.11 -4.35 -37.09
CA GLU A 73 -1.68 -4.57 -37.20
C GLU A 73 -1.22 -5.98 -36.81
N GLU A 74 -0.01 -6.30 -37.29
CA GLU A 74 0.72 -7.56 -37.16
C GLU A 74 0.74 -8.13 -35.73
N VAL A 75 0.07 -9.26 -35.52
CA VAL A 75 0.15 -10.02 -34.26
C VAL A 75 1.26 -11.06 -34.38
N THR A 76 2.36 -10.87 -33.65
CA THR A 76 3.33 -11.94 -33.39
C THR A 76 3.01 -12.56 -32.04
N ARG A 77 2.39 -13.75 -31.99
CA ARG A 77 2.29 -14.54 -30.75
C ARG A 77 2.19 -16.05 -31.04
N SER A 78 3.17 -16.80 -30.54
CA SER A 78 3.03 -18.10 -29.85
C SER A 78 4.38 -18.83 -29.82
N THR A 79 4.93 -19.08 -28.63
CA THR A 79 6.04 -20.00 -28.39
C THR A 79 5.47 -21.41 -28.21
N ILE A 80 5.58 -22.23 -29.25
CA ILE A 80 5.41 -23.69 -29.14
C ILE A 80 6.82 -24.29 -29.30
N HIS A 81 7.31 -25.00 -28.27
CA HIS A 81 8.61 -25.68 -28.29
C HIS A 81 9.83 -24.83 -28.71
N GLY A 82 9.85 -23.53 -28.37
CA GLY A 82 11.02 -22.67 -28.60
C GLY A 82 11.24 -22.17 -30.04
N LYS A 83 10.21 -22.25 -30.91
CA LYS A 83 10.24 -21.73 -32.29
C LYS A 83 9.25 -20.58 -32.48
N CYS A 84 9.62 -19.58 -33.29
CA CYS A 84 8.78 -18.43 -33.64
C CYS A 84 8.13 -18.65 -35.02
N TYR A 85 6.83 -18.38 -35.13
CA TYR A 85 6.08 -18.54 -36.38
C TYR A 85 5.44 -17.21 -36.80
N LYS A 86 5.50 -16.91 -38.11
CA LYS A 86 4.76 -15.81 -38.72
C LYS A 86 3.44 -16.36 -39.27
N VAL A 87 2.32 -15.79 -38.81
CA VAL A 87 0.99 -16.11 -39.33
C VAL A 87 0.47 -14.88 -40.07
N VAL A 88 0.17 -15.04 -41.36
CA VAL A 88 -0.48 -14.02 -42.18
C VAL A 88 -1.89 -14.55 -42.49
N CYS A 89 -2.93 -13.92 -41.94
CA CYS A 89 -4.31 -14.25 -42.30
C CYS A 89 -4.74 -13.35 -43.46
N ASP A 90 -5.02 -13.93 -44.63
CA ASP A 90 -5.54 -13.26 -45.82
C ASP A 90 -7.08 -13.37 -45.93
N GLY A 91 -7.77 -13.18 -44.81
CA GLY A 91 -9.24 -13.10 -44.81
C GLY A 91 -9.99 -14.41 -45.05
N SER A 92 -9.30 -15.55 -45.21
CA SER A 92 -9.90 -16.90 -45.28
C SER A 92 -9.12 -17.88 -44.40
N CYS A 93 -9.23 -17.78 -43.08
CA CYS A 93 -8.48 -18.65 -42.16
C CYS A 93 -9.18 -20.03 -42.04
N GLY A 94 -9.03 -20.84 -43.09
CA GLY A 94 -9.27 -22.28 -43.11
C GLY A 94 -8.00 -22.97 -43.62
N GLU A 95 -7.23 -23.49 -42.67
CA GLU A 95 -5.87 -24.06 -42.84
C GLU A 95 -4.74 -23.03 -43.02
N ILE A 96 -3.88 -22.90 -42.01
CA ILE A 96 -2.75 -21.94 -41.97
C ILE A 96 -1.47 -22.66 -42.41
N PRO A 97 -0.73 -22.18 -43.43
CA PRO A 97 0.69 -22.47 -43.53
C PRO A 97 1.45 -21.53 -42.60
N ALA A 98 1.91 -22.03 -41.45
CA ALA A 98 2.78 -21.28 -40.54
C ALA A 98 4.22 -21.28 -41.08
N THR A 99 4.79 -20.10 -41.33
CA THR A 99 6.19 -19.97 -41.76
C THR A 99 7.08 -19.77 -40.54
N GLU A 100 8.05 -20.67 -40.32
CA GLU A 100 9.05 -20.54 -39.24
C GLU A 100 9.96 -19.32 -39.53
N ILE A 101 10.06 -18.40 -38.57
CA ILE A 101 10.93 -17.22 -38.66
C ILE A 101 11.99 -17.25 -37.56
N PRO A 102 13.20 -16.70 -37.80
CA PRO A 102 14.17 -16.47 -36.74
C PRO A 102 13.56 -15.52 -35.71
N CYS A 103 13.57 -15.90 -34.43
CA CYS A 103 13.16 -14.99 -33.37
C CYS A 103 14.09 -13.77 -33.37
N THR A 104 13.57 -12.58 -33.69
CA THR A 104 14.33 -11.34 -33.56
C THR A 104 14.65 -11.15 -32.09
N THR A 105 15.91 -11.35 -31.73
CA THR A 105 16.40 -11.14 -30.38
C THR A 105 16.37 -9.65 -30.08
N THR A 106 15.28 -9.16 -29.48
CA THR A 106 15.39 -8.10 -28.46
C THR A 106 16.41 -8.61 -27.43
N PRO A 107 17.33 -7.78 -26.89
CA PRO A 107 18.35 -8.28 -25.99
C PRO A 107 17.66 -8.92 -24.79
N SER A 108 17.54 -10.24 -24.82
CA SER A 108 17.36 -11.04 -23.64
C SER A 108 18.55 -10.65 -22.80
N THR A 109 18.28 -9.93 -21.71
CA THR A 109 19.18 -9.89 -20.58
C THR A 109 19.39 -11.35 -20.26
N THR A 110 20.50 -11.90 -20.74
CA THR A 110 20.88 -13.27 -20.48
C THR A 110 20.91 -13.33 -18.97
N THR A 111 19.90 -13.97 -18.37
CA THR A 111 19.84 -14.14 -16.94
C THR A 111 21.01 -15.08 -16.66
N LYS A 112 22.19 -14.52 -16.42
CA LYS A 112 23.34 -15.28 -15.94
C LYS A 112 22.93 -15.76 -14.56
N THR A 113 22.34 -16.94 -14.54
CA THR A 113 21.86 -17.60 -13.34
C THR A 113 23.05 -17.77 -12.40
N THR A 114 22.81 -17.60 -11.10
CA THR A 114 23.79 -17.93 -10.06
C THR A 114 24.32 -19.34 -10.32
N THR A 115 25.62 -19.47 -10.62
CA THR A 115 26.24 -20.78 -10.79
C THR A 115 26.34 -21.45 -9.42
N LYS A 116 25.44 -22.39 -9.16
CA LYS A 116 25.43 -23.20 -7.95
C LYS A 116 26.35 -24.39 -8.18
N SER A 117 27.45 -24.46 -7.44
CA SER A 117 28.31 -25.66 -7.43
C SER A 117 28.07 -26.43 -6.13
N THR A 118 28.04 -27.75 -6.24
CA THR A 118 27.81 -28.65 -5.11
C THR A 118 28.98 -29.61 -5.01
N THR A 119 29.63 -29.61 -3.85
CA THR A 119 30.71 -30.55 -3.53
C THR A 119 30.15 -31.62 -2.60
N VAL A 120 30.33 -32.89 -2.94
CA VAL A 120 29.89 -34.02 -2.11
C VAL A 120 31.13 -34.76 -1.60
N THR A 121 31.25 -34.90 -0.28
CA THR A 121 32.36 -35.61 0.37
C THR A 121 31.79 -36.78 1.16
N THR A 122 32.19 -38.01 0.83
CA THR A 122 31.76 -39.20 1.57
C THR A 122 32.67 -39.43 2.76
N ILE A 123 32.10 -39.54 3.96
CA ILE A 123 32.84 -39.79 5.20
C ILE A 123 32.69 -41.27 5.55
N SER A 124 33.83 -41.93 5.77
CA SER A 124 33.85 -43.29 6.32
C SER A 124 33.63 -43.21 7.83
N THR A 125 32.44 -43.57 8.30
CA THR A 125 32.11 -43.65 9.72
C THR A 125 32.18 -45.09 10.21
N THR A 126 32.64 -45.30 11.45
CA THR A 126 32.68 -46.63 12.09
C THR A 126 31.27 -47.15 12.44
N THR A 127 30.30 -46.24 12.51
CA THR A 127 28.89 -46.52 12.80
C THR A 127 28.04 -46.03 11.62
N PRO A 128 27.17 -46.87 11.03
CA PRO A 128 26.26 -46.44 9.96
C PRO A 128 25.29 -45.37 10.46
N CYS A 129 25.06 -44.34 9.67
CA CYS A 129 24.00 -43.37 9.94
C CYS A 129 22.62 -43.93 9.56
N VAL A 130 21.54 -43.31 10.03
CA VAL A 130 20.17 -43.75 9.71
C VAL A 130 19.90 -43.52 8.22
N PRO A 131 19.62 -44.56 7.41
CA PRO A 131 19.43 -44.41 5.97
C PRO A 131 18.33 -43.41 5.62
N ASN A 132 18.54 -42.67 4.53
CA ASN A 132 17.61 -41.66 3.99
C ASN A 132 17.31 -40.49 4.94
N THR A 133 18.24 -40.18 5.84
CA THR A 133 18.15 -38.98 6.68
C THR A 133 19.08 -37.89 6.18
N ASN A 134 18.73 -36.63 6.45
CA ASN A 134 19.62 -35.50 6.23
C ASN A 134 19.45 -34.47 7.35
N TRP A 135 20.50 -33.69 7.60
CA TRP A 135 20.47 -32.59 8.56
C TRP A 135 21.45 -31.49 8.16
N GLN A 136 21.11 -30.24 8.49
CA GLN A 136 21.99 -29.10 8.28
C GLN A 136 23.12 -29.12 9.31
N ILE A 137 24.36 -28.90 8.85
CA ILE A 137 25.54 -28.84 9.71
C ILE A 137 25.99 -27.38 9.92
N ALA A 138 25.97 -26.60 8.84
CA ALA A 138 26.35 -25.20 8.82
C ALA A 138 25.67 -24.52 7.62
N ASN A 139 25.76 -23.18 7.52
CA ASN A 139 25.26 -22.45 6.35
C ASN A 139 25.79 -23.10 5.06
N CYS A 140 24.86 -23.42 4.16
CA CYS A 140 25.13 -24.09 2.88
C CYS A 140 25.72 -25.51 2.95
N THR A 141 25.71 -26.18 4.09
CA THR A 141 26.31 -27.52 4.24
C THR A 141 25.34 -28.51 4.90
N THR A 142 24.97 -29.55 4.16
CA THR A 142 24.02 -30.58 4.58
C THR A 142 24.75 -31.91 4.73
N ALA A 143 24.54 -32.61 5.85
CA ALA A 143 24.85 -34.03 5.95
C ALA A 143 23.68 -34.83 5.40
N VAL A 144 23.98 -35.80 4.53
CA VAL A 144 23.02 -36.72 3.93
C VAL A 144 23.49 -38.14 4.21
N CYS A 145 22.66 -38.94 4.86
CA CYS A 145 22.86 -40.37 4.98
C CYS A 145 22.20 -41.07 3.80
N ASN A 146 22.99 -41.67 2.92
CA ASN A 146 22.44 -42.35 1.75
C ASN A 146 21.73 -43.66 2.14
N ALA A 147 21.08 -44.30 1.16
CA ALA A 147 20.36 -45.56 1.37
C ALA A 147 21.25 -46.71 1.89
N ASN A 148 22.58 -46.60 1.69
CA ASN A 148 23.56 -47.58 2.13
C ASN A 148 24.12 -47.30 3.54
N GLY A 149 23.56 -46.32 4.26
CA GLY A 149 24.03 -45.96 5.61
C GLY A 149 25.37 -45.21 5.63
N GLN A 150 25.84 -44.69 4.49
CA GLN A 150 27.06 -43.89 4.39
C GLN A 150 26.74 -42.40 4.51
N LEU A 151 27.55 -41.70 5.30
CA LEU A 151 27.44 -40.26 5.51
C LEU A 151 28.10 -39.49 4.35
N GLN A 152 27.36 -38.58 3.75
CA GLN A 152 27.82 -37.66 2.72
C GLN A 152 27.65 -36.22 3.18
N ILE A 153 28.70 -35.42 3.12
CA ILE A 153 28.65 -33.98 3.34
C ILE A 153 28.46 -33.30 2.00
N VAL A 154 27.33 -32.64 1.85
CA VAL A 154 26.95 -31.89 0.66
C VAL A 154 27.15 -30.41 0.97
N GLN A 155 28.22 -29.83 0.43
CA GLN A 155 28.53 -28.41 0.56
C GLN A 155 28.15 -27.66 -0.72
N LYS A 156 27.30 -26.64 -0.58
CA LYS A 156 26.87 -25.77 -1.66
C LYS A 156 27.71 -24.51 -1.66
N SER A 157 28.35 -24.19 -2.79
CA SER A 157 29.05 -22.93 -2.99
C SER A 157 28.30 -22.07 -3.99
N CYS A 158 28.11 -20.79 -3.65
CA CYS A 158 27.43 -19.82 -4.49
C CYS A 158 28.46 -18.80 -5.00
N ILE A 159 28.57 -18.66 -6.33
CA ILE A 159 29.32 -17.56 -6.93
C ILE A 159 28.38 -16.36 -7.03
N PRO A 160 28.71 -15.18 -6.47
CA PRO A 160 27.89 -13.97 -6.59
C PRO A 160 27.52 -13.68 -8.05
N PRO A 161 26.22 -13.55 -8.39
CA PRO A 161 25.83 -13.20 -9.75
C PRO A 161 26.28 -11.78 -10.11
N PRO A 162 26.59 -11.51 -11.39
CA PRO A 162 26.88 -10.15 -11.83
C PRO A 162 25.67 -9.24 -11.58
N GLU A 163 25.94 -8.00 -11.15
CA GLU A 163 24.89 -7.00 -10.89
C GLU A 163 24.08 -6.73 -12.17
N ILE A 164 22.75 -6.75 -12.03
CA ILE A 164 21.82 -6.48 -13.14
C ILE A 164 21.49 -4.98 -13.22
N THR A 165 21.06 -4.52 -14.39
CA THR A 165 20.55 -3.16 -14.57
C THR A 165 19.04 -3.18 -14.57
N CYS A 166 18.43 -2.36 -13.70
CA CYS A 166 16.98 -2.23 -13.61
C CYS A 166 16.44 -1.16 -14.55
N ALA A 167 15.25 -1.40 -15.11
CA ALA A 167 14.53 -0.47 -15.97
C ALA A 167 14.25 0.85 -15.25
N ASN A 168 13.84 0.77 -13.98
CA ASN A 168 13.58 1.92 -13.12
C ASN A 168 14.85 2.67 -12.65
N LYS A 169 16.04 2.26 -13.11
CA LYS A 169 17.33 2.85 -12.75
C LYS A 169 17.64 2.82 -11.26
N MET A 170 16.94 1.98 -10.49
CA MET A 170 17.29 1.69 -9.10
C MET A 170 18.44 0.70 -9.05
N LYS A 171 19.26 0.81 -8.01
CA LYS A 171 20.20 -0.26 -7.65
C LYS A 171 19.45 -1.54 -7.28
N PRO A 172 19.77 -2.70 -7.88
CA PRO A 172 19.13 -3.97 -7.57
C PRO A 172 19.41 -4.37 -6.11
N ILE A 173 18.58 -5.27 -5.59
CA ILE A 173 18.71 -5.81 -4.24
C ILE A 173 19.09 -7.29 -4.30
N ALA A 174 19.95 -7.72 -3.38
CA ALA A 174 20.29 -9.12 -3.21
C ALA A 174 19.15 -9.80 -2.43
N VAL A 175 18.51 -10.78 -3.05
CA VAL A 175 17.41 -11.55 -2.47
C VAL A 175 17.90 -12.97 -2.20
N PRO A 176 17.82 -13.46 -0.95
CA PRO A 176 18.15 -14.85 -0.64
C PRO A 176 17.22 -15.80 -1.40
N ASP A 177 17.79 -16.89 -1.91
CA ASP A 177 17.02 -17.99 -2.48
C ASP A 177 16.27 -18.76 -1.37
N ASP A 178 15.31 -19.62 -1.73
CA ASP A 178 14.51 -20.40 -0.78
C ASP A 178 15.36 -21.26 0.18
N ASP A 179 16.52 -21.71 -0.27
CA ASP A 179 17.47 -22.49 0.55
C ASP A 179 18.28 -21.62 1.54
N SER A 180 18.08 -20.29 1.52
CA SER A 180 18.80 -19.28 2.30
C SER A 180 20.33 -19.34 2.20
N CYS A 181 20.85 -20.11 1.25
CA CYS A 181 22.26 -20.36 1.06
C CYS A 181 22.83 -19.48 -0.05
N CYS A 182 22.13 -19.43 -1.19
CA CYS A 182 22.49 -18.55 -2.29
C CYS A 182 21.58 -17.32 -2.33
N TRP A 183 21.90 -16.39 -3.22
CA TRP A 183 21.11 -15.20 -3.48
C TRP A 183 21.17 -14.84 -4.96
N HIS A 184 20.19 -14.06 -5.41
CA HIS A 184 20.14 -13.49 -6.75
C HIS A 184 19.80 -11.99 -6.70
N TRP A 185 20.01 -11.29 -7.81
CA TRP A 185 19.64 -9.89 -7.92
C TRP A 185 18.18 -9.78 -8.37
N GLU A 186 17.40 -8.98 -7.65
CA GLU A 186 16.07 -8.54 -8.08
C GLU A 186 16.03 -7.02 -8.26
N CYS A 187 15.25 -6.57 -9.24
CA CYS A 187 14.93 -5.16 -9.38
C CYS A 187 13.78 -4.79 -8.46
N PRO A 188 13.92 -3.80 -7.56
CA PRO A 188 12.84 -3.42 -6.66
C PRO A 188 11.63 -2.92 -7.45
N CYS A 189 10.43 -3.42 -7.14
CA CYS A 189 9.20 -2.80 -7.61
C CYS A 189 8.76 -1.73 -6.60
N MET A 190 9.05 -0.48 -6.94
CA MET A 190 8.68 0.69 -6.16
C MET A 190 7.88 1.66 -7.02
N CYS A 191 6.62 1.86 -6.66
CA CYS A 191 5.75 2.87 -7.25
C CYS A 191 5.59 4.03 -6.27
N GLY A 192 5.40 5.24 -6.78
CA GLY A 192 5.09 6.38 -5.92
C GLY A 192 4.26 7.43 -6.63
N GLY A 193 3.57 8.23 -5.83
CA GLY A 193 2.92 9.44 -6.30
C GLY A 193 3.03 10.54 -5.26
N TRP A 194 3.21 11.79 -5.71
CA TRP A 194 3.44 12.93 -4.83
C TRP A 194 2.84 14.22 -5.38
N GLY A 195 2.52 15.12 -4.46
CA GLY A 195 1.70 16.29 -4.76
C GLY A 195 0.27 15.80 -4.95
N ASP A 196 -0.10 15.53 -6.20
CA ASP A 196 -1.38 14.93 -6.60
C ASP A 196 -1.32 14.37 -8.03
N SER A 197 -0.49 15.01 -8.87
CA SER A 197 -0.44 14.72 -10.31
C SER A 197 0.71 13.84 -10.75
N HIS A 198 1.74 13.65 -9.93
CA HIS A 198 2.98 13.00 -10.34
C HIS A 198 2.95 11.54 -9.95
N TYR A 199 3.26 10.66 -10.91
CA TYR A 199 3.30 9.22 -10.72
C TYR A 199 4.63 8.66 -11.24
N LEU A 200 5.12 7.64 -10.55
CA LEU A 200 6.25 6.83 -10.94
C LEU A 200 5.82 5.36 -10.87
N THR A 201 5.81 4.67 -12.01
CA THR A 201 5.46 3.24 -12.09
C THR A 201 6.52 2.36 -11.43
N PHE A 202 6.21 1.07 -11.22
CA PHE A 202 7.15 0.10 -10.67
C PHE A 202 8.45 -0.02 -11.50
N ASP A 203 8.33 0.14 -12.83
CA ASP A 203 9.44 0.07 -13.78
C ASP A 203 10.05 1.45 -14.07
N GLY A 204 9.65 2.46 -13.31
CA GLY A 204 10.28 3.78 -13.23
C GLY A 204 9.92 4.74 -14.36
N THR A 205 8.77 4.53 -14.98
CA THR A 205 8.22 5.50 -15.93
C THR A 205 7.52 6.61 -15.18
N TYR A 206 7.95 7.84 -15.43
CA TYR A 206 7.34 9.04 -14.88
C TYR A 206 6.28 9.58 -15.83
N TYR A 207 5.11 9.87 -15.28
CA TYR A 207 4.03 10.53 -16.01
C TYR A 207 3.21 11.42 -15.08
N THR A 208 2.38 12.26 -15.69
CA THR A 208 1.47 13.14 -14.96
C THR A 208 0.03 12.81 -15.29
N TYR A 209 -0.83 12.84 -14.27
CA TYR A 209 -2.26 12.61 -14.41
C TYR A 209 -3.01 13.30 -13.28
N GLN A 210 -4.00 14.13 -13.62
CA GLN A 210 -4.83 14.87 -12.65
C GLN A 210 -6.27 14.40 -12.71
N GLY A 211 -6.60 13.46 -11.83
CA GLY A 211 -7.93 12.89 -11.73
C GLY A 211 -8.61 13.26 -10.40
N ASN A 212 -9.91 13.56 -10.43
CA ASN A 212 -10.70 13.92 -9.23
C ASN A 212 -11.55 12.76 -8.68
N CYS A 213 -11.29 11.55 -9.16
CA CYS A 213 -12.02 10.33 -8.83
C CYS A 213 -11.18 9.38 -7.97
N THR A 214 -11.70 8.18 -7.77
CA THR A 214 -10.96 7.10 -7.14
C THR A 214 -10.32 6.25 -8.23
N TYR A 215 -9.04 5.95 -8.08
CA TYR A 215 -8.26 5.21 -9.07
C TYR A 215 -7.58 4.00 -8.43
N VAL A 216 -7.48 2.92 -9.20
CA VAL A 216 -6.67 1.76 -8.84
C VAL A 216 -5.20 2.13 -8.98
N LEU A 217 -4.47 2.14 -7.86
CA LEU A 217 -3.01 2.26 -7.89
C LEU A 217 -2.38 0.93 -8.26
N VAL A 218 -2.77 -0.14 -7.55
CA VAL A 218 -2.35 -1.51 -7.86
C VAL A 218 -3.42 -2.52 -7.49
N GLU A 219 -3.64 -3.47 -8.39
CA GLU A 219 -4.40 -4.71 -8.19
C GLU A 219 -3.64 -5.86 -8.90
N GLU A 220 -3.99 -7.10 -8.55
CA GLU A 220 -3.49 -8.26 -9.30
C GLU A 220 -4.23 -8.44 -10.63
N ILE A 221 -3.47 -8.74 -11.69
CA ILE A 221 -4.04 -9.14 -12.99
C ILE A 221 -4.74 -10.49 -12.83
N VAL A 222 -3.98 -11.48 -12.32
CA VAL A 222 -4.48 -12.78 -11.92
C VAL A 222 -4.58 -12.77 -10.41
N LYS A 223 -5.82 -12.74 -9.91
CA LYS A 223 -6.11 -12.69 -8.47
C LYS A 223 -5.60 -13.96 -7.80
N THR A 224 -4.56 -13.82 -6.97
CA THR A 224 -4.02 -14.91 -6.14
C THR A 224 -4.18 -14.62 -4.65
N ILE A 225 -4.35 -13.35 -4.29
CA ILE A 225 -4.53 -12.85 -2.94
C ILE A 225 -5.97 -12.37 -2.81
N ASP A 226 -6.66 -12.84 -1.77
CA ASP A 226 -8.03 -12.45 -1.52
C ASP A 226 -8.14 -10.94 -1.25
N ASN A 227 -9.07 -10.28 -1.96
CA ASN A 227 -9.39 -8.87 -1.80
C ASN A 227 -8.16 -7.93 -1.72
N PHE A 228 -7.10 -8.20 -2.49
CA PHE A 228 -5.93 -7.31 -2.53
C PHE A 228 -6.12 -6.16 -3.52
N GLY A 229 -5.88 -4.94 -3.06
CA GLY A 229 -5.87 -3.76 -3.93
C GLY A 229 -5.51 -2.49 -3.17
N ILE A 230 -4.88 -1.54 -3.84
CA ILE A 230 -4.55 -0.23 -3.29
C ILE A 230 -5.15 0.85 -4.19
N TYR A 231 -5.83 1.81 -3.57
CA TYR A 231 -6.62 2.82 -4.26
C TYR A 231 -6.32 4.20 -3.70
N LEU A 232 -6.32 5.19 -4.59
CA LEU A 232 -6.21 6.60 -4.23
C LEU A 232 -7.50 7.29 -4.62
N ASP A 233 -8.13 7.93 -3.64
CA ASP A 233 -9.29 8.78 -3.84
C ASP A 233 -8.82 10.23 -3.85
N ASN A 234 -9.07 10.94 -4.94
CA ASN A 234 -8.77 12.35 -5.10
C ASN A 234 -10.05 13.19 -5.07
N TYR A 235 -9.94 14.47 -4.77
CA TYR A 235 -11.04 15.42 -4.84
C TYR A 235 -10.60 16.75 -5.44
N ASN A 236 -11.54 17.50 -6.00
CA ASN A 236 -11.25 18.85 -6.48
C ASN A 236 -11.09 19.79 -5.27
N CYS A 237 -9.86 20.23 -5.02
CA CYS A 237 -9.51 21.19 -3.97
C CYS A 237 -9.32 22.61 -4.54
N GLY A 238 -9.25 22.76 -5.87
CA GLY A 238 -9.13 24.04 -6.58
C GLY A 238 -10.40 24.41 -7.34
N ALA A 239 -11.39 25.00 -6.65
CA ALA A 239 -12.71 25.31 -7.20
C ALA A 239 -12.73 26.19 -8.48
N LYS A 240 -11.62 26.90 -8.79
CA LYS A 240 -11.47 27.71 -10.01
C LYS A 240 -10.33 27.26 -10.94
N THR A 241 -9.40 26.44 -10.44
CA THR A 241 -8.18 26.05 -11.16
C THR A 241 -8.20 24.60 -11.62
N GLY A 242 -9.18 23.80 -11.18
CA GLY A 242 -9.28 22.38 -11.52
C GLY A 242 -8.27 21.49 -10.79
N ILE A 243 -7.51 22.04 -9.84
CA ILE A 243 -6.48 21.31 -9.08
C ILE A 243 -7.16 20.24 -8.21
N THR A 244 -6.59 19.04 -8.26
CA THR A 244 -6.97 17.90 -7.44
C THR A 244 -6.01 17.70 -6.28
N CYS A 245 -6.51 17.11 -5.20
CA CYS A 245 -5.74 16.75 -4.02
C CYS A 245 -6.12 15.34 -3.57
N PRO A 246 -5.21 14.57 -2.96
CA PRO A 246 -5.55 13.30 -2.35
C PRO A 246 -6.52 13.50 -1.17
N ARG A 247 -7.62 12.73 -1.15
CA ARG A 247 -8.59 12.70 -0.06
C ARG A 247 -8.32 11.55 0.91
N LYS A 248 -8.07 10.35 0.38
CA LYS A 248 -7.79 9.16 1.18
C LYS A 248 -7.05 8.10 0.38
N LEU A 249 -6.18 7.37 1.07
CA LEU A 249 -5.57 6.15 0.55
C LEU A 249 -6.29 4.94 1.15
N THR A 250 -6.65 3.97 0.32
CA THR A 250 -7.30 2.73 0.75
C THR A 250 -6.42 1.53 0.41
N VAL A 251 -6.15 0.67 1.38
CA VAL A 251 -5.45 -0.62 1.20
C VAL A 251 -6.42 -1.72 1.58
N ARG A 252 -6.67 -2.66 0.67
CA ARG A 252 -7.46 -3.86 0.92
C ARG A 252 -6.56 -5.08 0.94
N HIS A 253 -6.79 -5.97 1.90
CA HIS A 253 -6.13 -7.25 2.03
C HIS A 253 -7.02 -8.20 2.83
N GLU A 254 -7.44 -9.31 2.21
CA GLU A 254 -8.33 -10.29 2.82
C GLU A 254 -9.59 -9.62 3.41
N THR A 255 -9.82 -9.78 4.72
CA THR A 255 -10.98 -9.21 5.42
C THR A 255 -10.79 -7.77 5.88
N GLN A 256 -9.68 -7.11 5.53
CA GLN A 256 -9.35 -5.77 6.00
C GLN A 256 -9.42 -4.74 4.88
N GLU A 257 -10.19 -3.68 5.11
CA GLU A 257 -10.14 -2.43 4.40
C GLU A 257 -9.55 -1.35 5.32
N ILE A 258 -8.32 -0.94 5.03
CA ILE A 258 -7.61 0.12 5.73
C ILE A 258 -7.80 1.41 4.95
N VAL A 259 -8.33 2.44 5.60
CA VAL A 259 -8.49 3.78 5.04
C VAL A 259 -7.65 4.77 5.84
N ILE A 260 -6.79 5.50 5.16
CA ILE A 260 -6.01 6.60 5.73
C ILE A 260 -6.49 7.91 5.12
N SER A 261 -6.95 8.84 5.96
CA SER A 261 -7.49 10.13 5.53
C SER A 261 -7.03 11.29 6.43
N PRO A 262 -7.06 12.54 5.95
CA PRO A 262 -6.78 13.71 6.78
C PRO A 262 -7.83 13.87 7.88
N LYS A 263 -7.37 14.01 9.13
CA LYS A 263 -8.13 14.49 10.29
C LYS A 263 -8.14 16.01 10.36
N THR A 264 -6.99 16.64 10.08
CA THR A 264 -6.85 18.10 9.94
C THR A 264 -6.07 18.40 8.68
N LEU A 265 -6.35 19.53 8.02
CA LEU A 265 -5.68 19.93 6.79
C LEU A 265 -4.51 20.90 7.01
N ASN A 266 -4.56 21.74 8.05
CA ASN A 266 -3.53 22.74 8.34
C ASN A 266 -3.22 22.81 9.86
N PRO A 267 -2.13 22.19 10.34
CA PRO A 267 -1.25 21.27 9.62
C PRO A 267 -1.97 19.96 9.26
N ILE A 268 -1.47 19.26 8.24
CA ILE A 268 -1.99 17.94 7.87
C ILE A 268 -1.74 16.98 9.04
N SER A 269 -2.80 16.37 9.55
CA SER A 269 -2.72 15.20 10.43
C SER A 269 -3.62 14.12 9.87
N LEU A 270 -3.21 12.86 10.02
CA LEU A 270 -3.93 11.72 9.46
C LEU A 270 -4.61 10.91 10.57
N GLU A 271 -5.68 10.25 10.21
CA GLU A 271 -6.35 9.22 11.00
C GLU A 271 -6.51 7.95 10.17
N THR A 272 -6.75 6.82 10.85
CA THR A 272 -6.82 5.51 10.23
C THR A 272 -8.10 4.81 10.66
N PHE A 273 -8.82 4.30 9.66
CA PHE A 273 -9.98 3.45 9.86
C PHE A 273 -9.68 2.04 9.36
N VAL A 274 -10.10 1.02 10.10
CA VAL A 274 -10.07 -0.38 9.67
C VAL A 274 -11.50 -0.90 9.69
N ASN A 275 -11.99 -1.33 8.53
CA ASN A 275 -13.37 -1.78 8.35
C ASN A 275 -14.40 -0.76 8.89
N GLY A 276 -14.16 0.53 8.61
CA GLY A 276 -15.02 1.64 9.03
C GLY A 276 -14.85 2.10 10.49
N ASN A 277 -14.01 1.44 11.30
CA ASN A 277 -13.80 1.81 12.70
C ASN A 277 -12.49 2.58 12.86
N LEU A 278 -12.52 3.72 13.57
CA LEU A 278 -11.31 4.47 13.92
C LEU A 278 -10.42 3.61 14.81
N VAL A 279 -9.14 3.49 14.45
CA VAL A 279 -8.15 2.73 15.23
C VAL A 279 -7.02 3.62 15.74
N LEU A 280 -6.46 3.25 16.89
CA LEU A 280 -5.22 3.83 17.40
C LEU A 280 -4.02 3.07 16.83
N LEU A 281 -2.89 3.77 16.71
CA LEU A 281 -1.65 3.21 16.19
C LEU A 281 -0.63 2.99 17.32
N PRO A 282 0.24 1.98 17.22
CA PRO A 282 0.28 0.97 16.15
C PRO A 282 -0.90 0.00 16.23
N TYR A 283 -1.34 -0.50 15.07
CA TYR A 283 -2.39 -1.49 14.92
C TYR A 283 -1.81 -2.75 14.27
N THR A 284 -1.99 -3.91 14.90
CA THR A 284 -1.58 -5.20 14.33
C THR A 284 -2.72 -6.20 14.47
N LYS A 285 -3.29 -6.63 13.34
CA LYS A 285 -4.34 -7.66 13.30
C LYS A 285 -4.41 -8.27 11.91
N TYR A 286 -4.85 -9.52 11.81
CA TYR A 286 -5.08 -10.28 10.57
C TYR A 286 -4.01 -10.03 9.48
N GLY A 287 -2.73 -10.21 9.85
CA GLY A 287 -1.61 -10.12 8.91
C GLY A 287 -1.25 -8.70 8.42
N VAL A 288 -1.81 -7.65 9.02
CA VAL A 288 -1.50 -6.24 8.68
C VAL A 288 -0.97 -5.51 9.90
N ASN A 289 0.11 -4.75 9.68
CA ASN A 289 0.67 -3.80 10.65
C ASN A 289 0.46 -2.39 10.13
N ILE A 290 -0.04 -1.50 10.99
CA ILE A 290 -0.20 -0.07 10.70
C ILE A 290 0.50 0.73 11.78
N TYR A 291 1.41 1.62 11.41
CA TYR A 291 2.16 2.42 12.36
C TYR A 291 2.63 3.75 11.77
N LYS A 292 3.06 4.66 12.64
CA LYS A 292 3.67 5.93 12.23
C LYS A 292 5.19 5.77 12.19
N SER A 293 5.80 6.27 11.11
CA SER A 293 7.26 6.35 10.92
C SER A 293 7.62 7.72 10.36
N GLY A 294 8.25 8.56 11.18
CA GLY A 294 8.52 9.95 10.81
C GLY A 294 7.24 10.73 10.53
N ILE A 295 7.17 11.37 9.35
CA ILE A 295 5.96 12.05 8.84
C ILE A 295 4.97 11.12 8.12
N TYR A 296 5.26 9.83 7.99
CA TYR A 296 4.45 8.87 7.22
C TYR A 296 3.63 7.95 8.14
N LEU A 297 2.44 7.58 7.67
CA LEU A 297 1.78 6.34 8.08
C LEU A 297 2.22 5.21 7.16
N VAL A 298 2.46 4.04 7.75
CA VAL A 298 2.92 2.85 7.05
C VAL A 298 1.89 1.74 7.25
N VAL A 299 1.46 1.13 6.15
CA VAL A 299 0.74 -0.14 6.13
C VAL A 299 1.70 -1.20 5.61
N GLU A 300 2.04 -2.14 6.46
CA GLU A 300 2.89 -3.28 6.15
C GLU A 300 2.05 -4.56 6.12
N ILE A 301 2.25 -5.36 5.08
CA ILE A 301 1.65 -6.69 4.92
C ILE A 301 2.80 -7.70 4.87
N PRO A 302 3.27 -8.22 6.02
CA PRO A 302 4.49 -9.02 6.11
C PRO A 302 4.49 -10.27 5.21
N GLN A 303 3.35 -10.96 5.10
CA GLN A 303 3.20 -12.15 4.26
C GLN A 303 3.39 -11.85 2.76
N LEU A 304 3.06 -10.62 2.34
CA LEU A 304 3.26 -10.16 0.97
C LEU A 304 4.63 -9.48 0.80
N LYS A 305 5.33 -9.17 1.91
CA LYS A 305 6.49 -8.26 1.96
C LYS A 305 6.18 -6.91 1.29
N THR A 306 4.93 -6.47 1.39
CA THR A 306 4.44 -5.24 0.78
C THR A 306 4.38 -4.13 1.82
N ASN A 307 4.89 -2.95 1.45
CA ASN A 307 4.89 -1.76 2.29
C ASN A 307 4.29 -0.57 1.55
N VAL A 308 3.34 0.10 2.20
CA VAL A 308 2.66 1.28 1.68
C VAL A 308 2.86 2.43 2.65
N THR A 309 3.56 3.48 2.23
CA THR A 309 3.74 4.71 3.03
C THR A 309 2.84 5.81 2.52
N TYR A 310 2.23 6.59 3.39
CA TYR A 310 1.39 7.74 3.01
C TYR A 310 1.45 8.86 4.06
N ASN A 311 1.53 10.11 3.62
CA ASN A 311 1.57 11.28 4.51
C ASN A 311 0.45 12.31 4.22
N GLY A 312 -0.55 11.95 3.42
CA GLY A 312 -1.62 12.85 2.98
C GLY A 312 -1.43 13.42 1.58
N LEU A 313 -0.18 13.59 1.13
CA LEU A 313 0.15 14.16 -0.19
C LEU A 313 1.02 13.24 -1.06
N THR A 314 1.69 12.30 -0.42
CA THR A 314 2.69 11.46 -1.04
C THR A 314 2.48 10.03 -0.60
N PHE A 315 2.44 9.10 -1.57
CA PHE A 315 2.45 7.67 -1.31
C PHE A 315 3.65 6.99 -1.95
N THR A 316 4.07 5.87 -1.37
CA THR A 316 5.03 4.94 -1.99
C THR A 316 4.59 3.52 -1.69
N ILE A 317 4.54 2.69 -2.73
CA ILE A 317 4.17 1.27 -2.67
C ILE A 317 5.40 0.47 -3.05
N LYS A 318 5.84 -0.43 -2.17
CA LYS A 318 6.96 -1.35 -2.42
C LYS A 318 6.46 -2.78 -2.37
N MET A 319 6.79 -3.55 -3.39
CA MET A 319 6.37 -4.93 -3.54
C MET A 319 7.57 -5.78 -3.99
N PRO A 320 7.68 -7.04 -3.54
CA PRO A 320 8.76 -7.93 -3.97
C PRO A 320 8.56 -8.35 -5.43
N TYR A 321 9.63 -8.21 -6.23
CA TYR A 321 9.61 -8.55 -7.65
C TYR A 321 9.19 -10.01 -7.88
N GLY A 322 9.81 -10.96 -7.18
CA GLY A 322 9.52 -12.38 -7.36
C GLY A 322 8.05 -12.78 -7.13
N LYS A 323 7.32 -12.10 -6.24
CA LYS A 323 5.92 -12.44 -5.93
C LYS A 323 4.90 -11.78 -6.86
N PHE A 324 5.21 -10.58 -7.34
CA PHE A 324 4.29 -9.75 -8.13
C PHE A 324 4.73 -9.60 -9.59
N TYR A 325 5.74 -10.37 -10.01
CA TYR A 325 6.28 -10.34 -11.36
C TYR A 325 5.18 -10.53 -12.40
N LYS A 326 5.01 -9.53 -13.27
CA LYS A 326 3.99 -9.51 -14.33
C LYS A 326 2.55 -9.75 -13.85
N ASN A 327 2.27 -9.50 -12.58
CA ASN A 327 0.95 -9.73 -12.00
C ASN A 327 0.37 -8.47 -11.34
N THR A 328 0.78 -7.27 -11.76
CA THR A 328 0.19 -6.01 -11.27
C THR A 328 -0.37 -5.19 -12.42
N HIS A 329 -1.48 -4.49 -12.18
CA HIS A 329 -2.01 -3.46 -13.06
C HIS A 329 -2.50 -2.26 -12.24
N GLY A 330 -2.82 -1.15 -12.89
CA GLY A 330 -3.22 0.11 -12.24
C GLY A 330 -2.29 1.26 -12.63
N GLN A 331 -2.44 2.40 -11.95
CA GLN A 331 -1.57 3.57 -12.12
C GLN A 331 -0.08 3.26 -11.84
N CYS A 332 0.22 2.24 -11.03
CA CYS A 332 1.60 1.82 -10.78
C CYS A 332 2.21 0.95 -11.90
N GLY A 333 1.45 0.59 -12.94
CA GLY A 333 1.91 -0.23 -14.04
C GLY A 333 2.17 -1.69 -13.65
N THR A 334 2.91 -2.39 -14.52
CA THR A 334 3.26 -3.80 -14.32
C THR A 334 4.62 -3.89 -13.64
N CYS A 335 4.76 -4.69 -12.57
CA CYS A 335 6.04 -5.03 -11.96
C CYS A 335 6.75 -6.06 -12.86
N SER A 336 7.38 -5.60 -13.95
CA SER A 336 7.93 -6.49 -14.98
C SER A 336 9.41 -6.24 -15.30
N ASN A 337 9.98 -5.13 -14.81
CA ASN A 337 11.27 -4.57 -15.20
C ASN A 337 11.31 -4.20 -16.70
N ASN A 338 10.19 -3.74 -17.26
CA ASN A 338 10.03 -3.32 -18.65
C ASN A 338 9.04 -2.14 -18.78
N GLN A 339 9.57 -0.95 -19.03
CA GLN A 339 8.76 0.28 -19.20
C GLN A 339 7.79 0.24 -20.40
N ALA A 340 7.96 -0.67 -21.36
CA ALA A 340 7.09 -0.73 -22.54
C ALA A 340 5.67 -1.23 -22.24
N ASP A 341 5.45 -1.87 -21.08
CA ASP A 341 4.13 -2.35 -20.65
C ASP A 341 3.49 -1.53 -19.52
N ASP A 342 4.11 -0.40 -19.14
CA ASP A 342 3.58 0.49 -18.10
C ASP A 342 2.27 1.20 -18.50
N LEU A 343 2.00 1.31 -19.81
CA LEU A 343 0.78 1.90 -20.37
C LEU A 343 -0.35 0.86 -20.61
N MET A 344 -0.34 -0.24 -19.86
CA MET A 344 -1.39 -1.25 -19.94
C MET A 344 -2.68 -0.73 -19.30
N MET A 345 -3.77 -0.70 -20.09
CA MET A 345 -5.10 -0.33 -19.63
C MET A 345 -5.79 -1.47 -18.88
N ALA A 346 -6.88 -1.18 -18.17
CA ALA A 346 -7.64 -2.17 -17.38
C ALA A 346 -8.20 -3.36 -18.21
N ASN A 347 -8.34 -3.21 -19.52
CA ASN A 347 -8.73 -4.30 -20.44
C ASN A 347 -7.54 -5.17 -20.92
N GLY A 348 -6.32 -4.90 -20.45
CA GLY A 348 -5.09 -5.60 -20.81
C GLY A 348 -4.42 -5.13 -22.11
N THR A 349 -4.96 -4.12 -22.80
CA THR A 349 -4.34 -3.56 -24.01
C THR A 349 -3.34 -2.45 -23.66
N ILE A 350 -2.25 -2.33 -24.42
CA ILE A 350 -1.24 -1.28 -24.21
C ILE A 350 -1.59 -0.08 -25.09
N THR A 351 -1.69 1.10 -24.48
CA THR A 351 -1.92 2.36 -25.19
C THR A 351 -0.63 3.19 -25.30
N THR A 352 -0.68 4.30 -26.03
CA THR A 352 0.39 5.31 -26.07
C THR A 352 0.04 6.57 -25.27
N ASN A 353 -1.17 6.65 -24.72
CA ASN A 353 -1.69 7.82 -24.02
C ASN A 353 -1.88 7.54 -22.52
N TRP A 354 -1.07 8.22 -21.69
CA TRP A 354 -1.13 8.14 -20.22
C TRP A 354 -2.50 8.46 -19.64
N VAL A 355 -3.21 9.43 -20.22
CA VAL A 355 -4.55 9.79 -19.78
C VAL A 355 -5.53 8.64 -20.02
N ALA A 356 -5.47 8.01 -21.19
CA ALA A 356 -6.33 6.87 -21.50
C ALA A 356 -6.05 5.67 -20.58
N MET A 357 -4.77 5.41 -20.28
CA MET A 357 -4.39 4.38 -19.31
C MET A 357 -4.94 4.68 -17.92
N ALA A 358 -4.67 5.88 -17.41
CA ALA A 358 -5.09 6.30 -16.08
C ALA A 358 -6.62 6.30 -15.91
N ASP A 359 -7.36 6.80 -16.90
CA ASP A 359 -8.83 6.82 -16.92
C ASP A 359 -9.42 5.40 -16.93
N SER A 360 -8.74 4.43 -17.57
CA SER A 360 -9.21 3.04 -17.60
C SER A 360 -9.24 2.37 -16.22
N PHE A 361 -8.47 2.90 -15.26
CA PHE A 361 -8.41 2.44 -13.86
C PHE A 361 -9.27 3.25 -12.90
N MET A 362 -10.22 4.02 -13.41
CA MET A 362 -11.19 4.72 -12.60
C MET A 362 -12.17 3.74 -11.93
N VAL A 363 -12.36 3.89 -10.62
CA VAL A 363 -13.30 3.09 -9.85
C VAL A 363 -14.68 3.75 -9.90
N ASN A 364 -15.70 2.95 -10.21
CA ASN A 364 -17.09 3.39 -10.12
C ASN A 364 -17.46 3.63 -8.65
N ASP A 365 -17.52 4.90 -8.25
CA ASP A 365 -17.93 5.34 -6.92
C ASP A 365 -19.34 5.97 -6.98
N PRO A 366 -20.36 5.33 -6.39
CA PRO A 366 -21.72 5.88 -6.35
C PRO A 366 -21.82 7.26 -5.68
N VAL A 367 -20.85 7.60 -4.81
CA VAL A 367 -20.77 8.90 -4.12
C VAL A 367 -20.19 9.98 -5.04
N LYS A 368 -19.55 9.60 -6.16
CA LYS A 368 -19.01 10.51 -7.17
C LYS A 368 -19.57 10.18 -8.57
N PRO A 369 -20.89 10.31 -8.80
CA PRO A 369 -21.51 9.98 -10.09
C PRO A 369 -21.01 10.86 -11.25
N GLN A 370 -20.40 12.01 -10.95
CA GLN A 370 -19.77 12.91 -11.90
C GLN A 370 -18.42 12.42 -12.45
N CYS A 371 -17.91 11.28 -11.95
CA CYS A 371 -16.71 10.65 -12.46
C CYS A 371 -16.91 10.18 -13.90
N GLN A 372 -16.49 11.01 -14.84
CA GLN A 372 -16.48 10.77 -16.27
C GLN A 372 -15.06 11.06 -16.78
N SER A 373 -14.60 10.34 -17.81
CA SER A 373 -13.31 10.59 -18.46
C SER A 373 -13.33 12.00 -19.06
N ILE A 374 -12.82 12.97 -18.30
CA ILE A 374 -12.48 14.30 -18.78
C ILE A 374 -10.96 14.28 -18.87
N PRO A 375 -10.37 14.30 -20.08
CA PRO A 375 -8.93 14.25 -20.21
C PRO A 375 -8.30 15.44 -19.48
N PRO A 376 -7.49 15.24 -18.42
CA PRO A 376 -6.73 16.32 -17.86
C PRO A 376 -5.75 16.83 -18.92
N VAL A 377 -5.65 18.16 -19.06
CA VAL A 377 -4.63 18.77 -19.91
C VAL A 377 -3.30 18.67 -19.16
N PRO A 378 -2.29 17.96 -19.69
CA PRO A 378 -1.02 17.85 -19.01
C PRO A 378 -0.40 19.25 -18.87
N PRO A 379 0.13 19.60 -17.69
CA PRO A 379 0.85 20.86 -17.53
C PRO A 379 2.07 20.85 -18.46
N THR A 380 2.27 21.94 -19.21
CA THR A 380 3.48 22.12 -20.03
C THR A 380 4.55 22.84 -19.22
N ILE A 381 5.81 22.42 -19.34
CA ILE A 381 6.93 23.09 -18.70
C ILE A 381 7.53 24.05 -19.74
N PRO A 382 7.49 25.38 -19.52
CA PRO A 382 8.14 26.33 -20.43
C PRO A 382 9.65 26.06 -20.48
N PRO A 383 10.32 26.18 -21.64
CA PRO A 383 11.78 26.02 -21.74
C PRO A 383 12.58 26.99 -20.87
N THR A 384 11.98 28.12 -20.51
CA THR A 384 12.56 29.16 -19.65
C THR A 384 12.36 28.90 -18.16
N CYS A 385 11.61 27.84 -17.79
CA CYS A 385 11.35 27.45 -16.42
C CYS A 385 12.66 27.14 -15.69
N LYS A 386 12.89 27.83 -14.57
CA LYS A 386 14.05 27.63 -13.69
C LYS A 386 13.60 27.68 -12.26
N SER A 387 14.14 26.80 -11.43
CA SER A 387 13.84 26.79 -9.99
C SER A 387 15.08 26.37 -9.21
N ALA A 388 15.62 27.30 -8.44
CA ALA A 388 16.78 27.05 -7.57
C ALA A 388 16.50 25.94 -6.55
N LEU A 389 15.23 25.77 -6.15
CA LEU A 389 14.81 24.69 -5.26
C LEU A 389 14.87 23.33 -5.96
N CYS A 390 14.42 23.25 -7.22
CA CYS A 390 14.51 22.02 -8.02
C CYS A 390 15.95 21.67 -8.37
N ASP A 391 16.81 22.66 -8.61
CA ASP A 391 18.23 22.44 -8.90
C ASP A 391 18.96 21.74 -7.74
N LEU A 392 18.43 21.76 -6.51
CA LEU A 392 18.95 20.96 -5.40
C LEU A 392 18.92 19.46 -5.71
N ILE A 393 17.86 18.97 -6.39
CA ILE A 393 17.68 17.55 -6.75
C ILE A 393 18.82 17.07 -7.65
N MET A 394 19.26 17.89 -8.60
CA MET A 394 20.39 17.61 -9.50
C MET A 394 21.75 17.96 -8.88
N GLY A 395 21.75 18.73 -7.80
CA GLY A 395 22.94 19.28 -7.17
C GLY A 395 23.63 18.37 -6.15
N GLN A 396 24.64 18.96 -5.50
CA GLN A 396 25.48 18.27 -4.51
C GLN A 396 24.72 17.75 -3.28
N VAL A 397 23.58 18.37 -2.92
CA VAL A 397 22.77 17.95 -1.77
C VAL A 397 22.30 16.50 -1.92
N PHE A 398 21.93 16.09 -3.14
CA PHE A 398 21.40 14.76 -3.44
C PHE A 398 22.41 13.84 -4.12
N GLN A 399 23.69 14.24 -4.25
CA GLN A 399 24.71 13.49 -4.99
C GLN A 399 24.85 12.02 -4.55
N LYS A 400 24.77 11.76 -3.24
CA LYS A 400 24.81 10.40 -2.70
C LYS A 400 23.63 9.55 -3.17
N CYS A 401 22.46 10.17 -3.39
CA CYS A 401 21.29 9.46 -3.88
C CYS A 401 21.32 9.17 -5.37
N HIS A 402 21.99 10.01 -6.17
CA HIS A 402 22.15 9.78 -7.61
C HIS A 402 22.78 8.41 -7.92
N GLN A 403 23.54 7.86 -6.98
CA GLN A 403 24.14 6.52 -7.07
C GLN A 403 23.13 5.37 -6.92
N PHE A 404 21.97 5.63 -6.31
CA PHE A 404 20.94 4.63 -5.99
C PHE A 404 19.70 4.72 -6.85
N HIS A 405 19.34 5.93 -7.29
CA HIS A 405 18.16 6.20 -8.11
C HIS A 405 18.36 7.44 -8.96
N SER A 406 17.90 7.42 -10.21
CA SER A 406 17.95 8.59 -11.10
C SER A 406 17.18 9.78 -10.50
N PRO A 407 17.75 11.01 -10.49
CA PRO A 407 17.07 12.23 -10.05
C PRO A 407 16.07 12.79 -11.06
N GLU A 408 16.13 12.34 -12.33
CA GLU A 408 15.43 12.97 -13.45
C GLU A 408 13.89 13.05 -13.29
N PRO A 409 13.18 11.98 -12.86
CA PRO A 409 11.74 12.06 -12.60
C PRO A 409 11.35 13.15 -11.60
N PHE A 410 12.07 13.21 -10.48
CA PHE A 410 11.79 14.13 -9.38
C PHE A 410 12.12 15.57 -9.77
N TYR A 411 13.19 15.77 -10.55
CA TYR A 411 13.53 17.09 -11.09
C TYR A 411 12.46 17.60 -12.06
N LYS A 412 11.99 16.76 -12.99
CA LYS A 412 10.92 17.12 -13.94
C LYS A 412 9.61 17.45 -13.22
N ALA A 413 9.22 16.65 -12.23
CA ALA A 413 8.06 16.90 -11.39
C ALA A 413 8.18 18.24 -10.64
N CYS A 414 9.33 18.49 -10.03
CA CYS A 414 9.62 19.73 -9.32
C CYS A 414 9.50 20.96 -10.23
N LEU A 415 10.07 20.93 -11.44
CA LEU A 415 9.95 22.04 -12.39
C LEU A 415 8.51 22.27 -12.84
N SER A 416 7.74 21.18 -13.04
CA SER A 416 6.32 21.27 -13.34
C SER A 416 5.56 22.00 -12.23
N ASP A 417 5.81 21.66 -10.97
CA ASP A 417 5.16 22.30 -9.82
C ASP A 417 5.56 23.78 -9.69
N SER A 418 6.85 24.07 -9.85
CA SER A 418 7.38 25.42 -9.71
C SER A 418 6.83 26.38 -10.77
N CYS A 419 6.64 25.89 -11.99
CA CYS A 419 6.26 26.74 -13.12
C CYS A 419 4.77 26.79 -13.42
N ASN A 420 3.98 25.83 -12.92
CA ASN A 420 2.54 25.81 -13.13
C ASN A 420 1.73 26.19 -11.88
N VAL A 421 2.33 26.14 -10.67
CA VAL A 421 1.63 26.43 -9.42
C VAL A 421 2.42 27.45 -8.58
N ALA A 422 2.36 28.72 -8.99
CA ALA A 422 3.08 29.81 -8.34
C ALA A 422 2.74 29.92 -6.83
N ASN A 423 3.76 30.14 -6.00
CA ASN A 423 3.67 30.39 -4.55
C ASN A 423 3.01 29.28 -3.72
N SER A 424 2.99 28.04 -4.22
CA SER A 424 2.37 26.91 -3.51
C SER A 424 3.34 26.11 -2.63
N HIS A 425 4.65 26.32 -2.78
CA HIS A 425 5.69 25.46 -2.20
C HIS A 425 5.50 23.97 -2.54
N SER A 426 4.78 23.67 -3.64
CA SER A 426 4.48 22.29 -4.07
C SER A 426 5.75 21.54 -4.50
N GLU A 427 6.79 22.26 -4.91
CA GLU A 427 8.11 21.71 -5.24
C GLU A 427 8.70 20.88 -4.09
N CYS A 428 8.39 21.26 -2.84
CA CYS A 428 8.89 20.57 -1.65
C CYS A 428 8.50 19.09 -1.63
N SER A 429 7.36 18.72 -2.24
CA SER A 429 6.92 17.33 -2.33
C SER A 429 7.87 16.47 -3.17
N SER A 430 8.41 17.02 -4.27
CA SER A 430 9.38 16.33 -5.13
C SER A 430 10.72 16.13 -4.44
N LEU A 431 11.23 17.14 -3.71
CA LEU A 431 12.44 17.00 -2.90
C LEU A 431 12.27 15.99 -1.77
N GLN A 432 11.14 16.05 -1.08
CA GLN A 432 10.80 15.16 0.02
C GLN A 432 10.68 13.71 -0.45
N GLN A 433 9.97 13.47 -1.56
CA GLN A 433 9.82 12.13 -2.11
C GLN A 433 11.17 11.54 -2.52
N TYR A 434 12.01 12.32 -3.19
CA TYR A 434 13.33 11.85 -3.56
C TYR A 434 14.16 11.51 -2.32
N ALA A 435 14.19 12.41 -1.33
CA ALA A 435 14.90 12.18 -0.06
C ALA A 435 14.41 10.91 0.67
N SER A 436 13.11 10.65 0.68
CA SER A 436 12.50 9.46 1.29
C SER A 436 13.02 8.16 0.65
N ILE A 437 13.04 8.09 -0.69
CA ILE A 437 13.57 6.93 -1.43
C ILE A 437 15.04 6.66 -1.10
N CYS A 438 15.84 7.71 -0.94
CA CYS A 438 17.24 7.59 -0.54
C CYS A 438 17.36 7.16 0.93
N GLY A 439 16.50 7.68 1.80
CA GLY A 439 16.44 7.35 3.23
C GLY A 439 16.16 5.87 3.48
N ASP A 440 15.34 5.25 2.63
CA ASP A 440 15.12 3.80 2.61
C ASP A 440 16.36 2.96 2.28
N ARG A 441 17.40 3.57 1.70
CA ARG A 441 18.72 2.96 1.48
C ARG A 441 19.74 3.37 2.54
N GLY A 442 19.30 4.06 3.59
CA GLY A 442 20.14 4.62 4.66
C GLY A 442 20.98 5.81 4.23
N VAL A 443 20.62 6.47 3.12
CA VAL A 443 21.28 7.69 2.68
C VAL A 443 20.61 8.89 3.33
N CYS A 444 21.26 9.43 4.36
CA CYS A 444 20.81 10.66 5.01
C CYS A 444 21.02 11.89 4.12
N ILE A 445 19.96 12.66 3.88
CA ILE A 445 19.98 13.89 3.09
C ILE A 445 19.35 15.03 3.91
N GLN A 446 20.18 15.95 4.39
CA GLN A 446 19.74 17.12 5.19
C GLN A 446 19.25 18.27 4.29
N TRP A 447 18.26 17.99 3.43
CA TRP A 447 17.86 18.87 2.33
C TRP A 447 17.10 20.14 2.76
N ARG A 448 16.22 20.07 3.77
CA ARG A 448 15.43 21.24 4.23
C ARG A 448 16.29 22.41 4.72
N SER A 449 17.49 22.12 5.23
CA SER A 449 18.46 23.16 5.61
C SER A 449 18.92 24.04 4.42
N LYS A 450 18.78 23.53 3.20
CA LYS A 450 19.10 24.22 1.93
C LYS A 450 17.85 24.70 1.20
N ALA A 451 16.67 24.38 1.72
CA ALA A 451 15.35 24.67 1.15
C ALA A 451 14.47 25.31 2.23
N THR A 452 14.79 26.53 2.66
CA THR A 452 14.10 27.21 3.78
C THR A 452 12.61 27.43 3.53
N ALA A 453 12.20 27.56 2.26
CA ALA A 453 10.80 27.61 1.83
C ALA A 453 10.01 26.33 2.17
N CYS A 454 10.69 25.21 2.41
CA CYS A 454 10.11 23.91 2.73
C CYS A 454 10.20 23.58 4.22
N SER A 455 10.23 24.54 5.14
CA SER A 455 10.39 24.24 6.57
C SER A 455 9.22 23.42 7.15
N ILE A 456 9.51 22.51 8.09
CA ILE A 456 8.50 21.78 8.88
C ILE A 456 8.52 22.32 10.31
N THR A 457 7.33 22.53 10.88
CA THR A 457 7.16 22.86 12.30
C THR A 457 6.86 21.59 13.09
N CYS A 458 7.65 21.32 14.12
CA CYS A 458 7.40 20.22 15.06
C CYS A 458 6.65 20.69 16.31
N PRO A 459 5.92 19.78 17.00
CA PRO A 459 5.38 20.04 18.33
C PRO A 459 6.47 20.52 19.30
N SER A 460 6.10 21.31 20.31
CA SER A 460 7.03 22.01 21.21
C SER A 460 8.02 21.09 21.96
N ASN A 461 7.69 19.81 22.13
CA ASN A 461 8.52 18.80 22.80
C ASN A 461 9.36 17.95 21.82
N LYS A 462 9.37 18.29 20.53
CA LYS A 462 10.04 17.52 19.47
C LYS A 462 10.91 18.41 18.59
N VAL A 463 11.91 17.80 17.99
CA VAL A 463 12.87 18.43 17.10
C VAL A 463 12.76 17.79 15.72
N TYR A 464 12.80 18.62 14.69
CA TYR A 464 12.85 18.16 13.31
C TYR A 464 14.19 17.47 13.02
N ASP A 465 14.13 16.32 12.33
CA ASP A 465 15.30 15.68 11.74
C ASP A 465 14.93 15.11 10.36
N ALA A 466 15.79 15.37 9.37
CA ALA A 466 15.65 14.79 8.03
C ALA A 466 16.03 13.29 8.01
N CYS A 467 16.74 12.82 9.03
CA CYS A 467 17.37 11.50 9.05
C CYS A 467 17.16 10.79 10.39
N GLY A 468 15.96 10.84 10.95
CA GLY A 468 15.66 10.11 12.17
C GLY A 468 15.45 8.60 11.92
N PRO A 469 15.39 7.81 13.00
CA PRO A 469 15.18 6.37 12.88
C PRO A 469 13.75 6.06 12.40
N VAL A 470 13.62 5.04 11.54
CA VAL A 470 12.30 4.50 11.13
C VAL A 470 11.49 4.06 12.34
N PHE A 471 12.17 3.42 13.29
CA PHE A 471 11.60 3.00 14.57
C PHE A 471 12.40 3.65 15.71
N PRO A 472 11.84 4.63 16.43
CA PRO A 472 12.53 5.22 17.56
C PRO A 472 12.67 4.22 18.71
N ARG A 473 13.77 4.32 19.46
CA ARG A 473 13.88 3.61 20.74
C ARG A 473 12.78 4.10 21.68
N THR A 474 12.14 3.19 22.41
CA THR A 474 11.12 3.50 23.41
C THR A 474 11.49 2.93 24.77
N CYS A 475 10.70 3.25 25.80
CA CYS A 475 10.84 2.67 27.14
C CYS A 475 10.44 1.20 27.22
N GLN A 476 9.71 0.68 26.24
CA GLN A 476 9.25 -0.70 26.21
C GLN A 476 10.23 -1.65 25.52
N HIS A 477 11.28 -1.11 24.87
CA HIS A 477 12.27 -1.92 24.17
C HIS A 477 13.27 -2.56 25.11
N THR A 478 13.47 -3.86 24.92
CA THR A 478 14.52 -4.65 25.59
C THR A 478 15.89 -4.33 25.00
N SER A 479 16.96 -4.79 25.67
CA SER A 479 18.32 -4.67 25.14
C SER A 479 18.51 -5.31 23.77
N ARG A 480 17.77 -6.38 23.47
CA ARG A 480 17.79 -7.05 22.16
C ARG A 480 17.15 -6.18 21.08
N ASP A 481 15.97 -5.63 21.35
CA ASP A 481 15.27 -4.74 20.42
C ASP A 481 16.15 -3.53 20.07
N VAL A 482 16.85 -2.98 21.06
CA VAL A 482 17.80 -1.87 20.85
C VAL A 482 18.94 -2.26 19.90
N ILE A 483 19.40 -3.52 19.90
CA ILE A 483 20.43 -3.99 18.97
C ILE A 483 19.85 -4.09 17.55
N GLU A 484 18.65 -4.65 17.41
CA GLU A 484 17.97 -4.78 16.12
C GLU A 484 17.70 -3.40 15.49
N LEU A 485 17.26 -2.43 16.28
CA LEU A 485 17.07 -1.03 15.85
C LEU A 485 18.36 -0.36 15.40
N LYS A 486 19.51 -0.69 16.02
CA LYS A 486 20.82 -0.14 15.59
C LYS A 486 21.31 -0.72 14.26
N ASN A 487 20.83 -1.90 13.89
CA ASN A 487 21.18 -2.55 12.63
C ASN A 487 20.34 -2.03 11.46
N ASP A 488 19.18 -1.42 11.74
CA ASP A 488 18.39 -0.75 10.72
C ASP A 488 19.09 0.54 10.29
N LYS A 489 19.58 0.53 9.04
CA LYS A 489 20.29 1.67 8.46
C LYS A 489 19.34 2.69 7.83
N ARG A 490 18.06 2.35 7.67
CA ARG A 490 17.08 3.23 7.03
C ARG A 490 16.86 4.46 7.89
N VAL A 491 16.61 5.57 7.22
CA VAL A 491 16.29 6.84 7.86
C VAL A 491 15.00 7.41 7.29
N VAL A 492 14.26 8.12 8.13
CA VAL A 492 13.01 8.78 7.76
C VAL A 492 12.99 10.21 8.28
N GLU A 493 12.40 11.09 7.50
CA GLU A 493 12.18 12.48 7.90
C GLU A 493 11.01 12.58 8.89
N GLY A 494 11.15 13.41 9.93
CA GLY A 494 10.12 13.55 10.94
C GLY A 494 10.45 14.44 12.12
N CYS A 495 9.56 14.39 13.12
CA CYS A 495 9.71 15.07 14.40
C CYS A 495 10.00 14.04 15.50
N PHE A 496 11.16 14.16 16.12
CA PHE A 496 11.69 13.20 17.08
C PHE A 496 11.92 13.84 18.44
N CYS A 497 12.00 13.02 19.48
CA CYS A 497 12.37 13.50 20.81
C CYS A 497 13.79 14.05 20.82
N ALA A 498 14.03 15.11 21.60
CA ALA A 498 15.34 15.73 21.71
C ALA A 498 16.39 14.75 22.26
N LYS A 499 17.66 15.01 21.97
CA LYS A 499 18.77 14.18 22.44
C LYS A 499 18.70 13.98 23.96
N GLY A 500 18.78 12.72 24.41
CA GLY A 500 18.65 12.36 25.83
C GLY A 500 17.21 12.04 26.27
N SER A 501 16.24 12.13 25.36
CA SER A 501 14.86 11.70 25.59
C SER A 501 14.39 10.74 24.50
N MET A 502 13.29 10.04 24.75
CA MET A 502 12.71 9.05 23.84
C MET A 502 11.19 9.02 23.99
N PRO A 503 10.43 8.60 22.97
CA PRO A 503 9.01 8.32 23.14
C PRO A 503 8.80 7.22 24.20
N PHE A 504 7.75 7.37 25.00
CA PHE A 504 7.43 6.38 26.02
C PHE A 504 7.13 5.00 25.39
N SER A 505 6.28 4.95 24.37
CA SER A 505 6.01 3.76 23.57
C SER A 505 5.73 4.14 22.12
N MET A 506 5.54 3.15 21.24
CA MET A 506 5.09 3.41 19.87
C MET A 506 3.65 3.95 19.83
N ALA A 507 2.84 3.69 20.87
CA ALA A 507 1.47 4.19 21.01
C ALA A 507 1.42 5.55 21.72
N ILE A 508 2.31 5.79 22.68
CA ILE A 508 2.38 6.99 23.51
C ILE A 508 3.60 7.81 23.09
N ASP A 509 3.37 8.72 22.14
CA ASP A 509 4.40 9.56 21.50
C ASP A 509 4.85 10.77 22.38
N SER A 510 4.88 10.58 23.69
CA SER A 510 5.34 11.58 24.67
C SER A 510 6.82 11.37 24.96
N CYS A 511 7.61 12.43 24.79
CA CYS A 511 9.05 12.40 25.05
C CYS A 511 9.35 12.38 26.55
N VAL A 512 10.04 11.34 27.01
CA VAL A 512 10.47 11.14 28.39
C VAL A 512 11.98 10.94 28.47
N SER A 513 12.61 11.42 29.53
CA SER A 513 14.02 11.13 29.85
C SER A 513 14.18 9.75 30.50
N ASP A 514 13.17 9.36 31.29
CA ASP A 514 13.16 8.18 32.14
C ASP A 514 11.83 7.44 32.02
N CYS A 515 11.86 6.11 32.16
CA CYS A 515 10.73 5.27 31.81
C CYS A 515 9.62 5.14 32.85
N GLY A 516 9.78 5.78 34.01
CA GLY A 516 8.69 6.12 34.94
C GLY A 516 7.52 5.12 35.05
N CYS A 517 6.30 5.64 35.07
CA CYS A 517 5.05 4.88 35.08
C CYS A 517 4.06 5.44 34.05
N VAL A 518 2.99 4.71 33.74
CA VAL A 518 1.84 5.25 32.99
C VAL A 518 0.66 5.40 33.93
N GLY A 519 0.17 6.64 34.07
CA GLY A 519 -1.02 6.97 34.85
C GLY A 519 -2.28 6.26 34.34
N PRO A 520 -3.33 6.12 35.18
CA PRO A 520 -4.63 5.62 34.72
C PRO A 520 -5.26 6.47 33.60
N ASP A 521 -4.79 7.70 33.43
CA ASP A 521 -5.11 8.65 32.36
C ASP A 521 -4.30 8.42 31.06
N ASN A 522 -3.49 7.36 31.00
CA ASN A 522 -2.51 7.08 29.93
C ASN A 522 -1.42 8.14 29.76
N ILE A 523 -1.17 8.97 30.77
CA ILE A 523 -0.10 9.97 30.74
C ILE A 523 1.16 9.38 31.39
N PRO A 524 2.33 9.41 30.72
CA PRO A 524 3.60 9.04 31.34
C PRO A 524 3.97 9.96 32.51
N ARG A 525 4.39 9.36 33.62
CA ARG A 525 4.75 10.02 34.88
C ARG A 525 6.17 9.68 35.27
N LYS A 526 6.91 10.63 35.83
CA LYS A 526 8.26 10.39 36.34
C LYS A 526 8.23 9.62 37.65
N TYR A 527 9.29 8.89 37.95
CA TYR A 527 9.46 8.27 39.27
C TYR A 527 9.38 9.33 40.38
N GLY A 528 8.59 9.04 41.42
CA GLY A 528 8.32 9.94 42.53
C GLY A 528 7.22 10.98 42.26
N GLU A 529 6.74 11.15 41.02
CA GLU A 529 5.70 12.12 40.68
C GLU A 529 4.38 11.78 41.39
N THR A 530 3.77 12.81 42.00
CA THR A 530 2.45 12.72 42.64
C THR A 530 1.45 13.55 41.84
N PHE A 531 0.30 13.00 41.52
CA PHE A 531 -0.73 13.61 40.67
C PHE A 531 -2.13 13.22 41.14
N GLU A 532 -3.12 14.04 40.83
CA GLU A 532 -4.53 13.77 41.14
C GLU A 532 -5.23 13.11 39.94
N PHE A 533 -5.98 12.05 40.18
CA PHE A 533 -6.82 11.40 39.18
C PHE A 533 -8.09 10.84 39.84
N ASN A 534 -9.27 11.18 39.31
CA ASN A 534 -10.56 10.72 39.84
C ASN A 534 -10.71 10.84 41.37
N CYS A 535 -10.31 12.00 41.95
CA CYS A 535 -10.37 12.25 43.39
C CYS A 535 -9.47 11.34 44.25
N GLU A 536 -8.44 10.76 43.62
CA GLU A 536 -7.36 10.05 44.28
C GLU A 536 -6.04 10.78 44.04
N ILE A 537 -5.20 10.80 45.07
CA ILE A 537 -3.81 11.24 44.99
C ILE A 537 -2.98 10.01 44.64
N CYS A 538 -2.48 9.97 43.41
CA CYS A 538 -1.66 8.92 42.86
C CYS A 538 -0.17 9.29 42.91
N LYS A 539 0.70 8.29 43.10
CA LYS A 539 2.16 8.45 43.04
C LYS A 539 2.80 7.36 42.18
N CYS A 540 3.64 7.76 41.23
CA CYS A 540 4.51 6.83 40.51
C CYS A 540 5.67 6.40 41.40
N LEU A 541 5.71 5.12 41.75
CA LEU A 541 6.70 4.56 42.66
C LEU A 541 8.06 4.38 41.97
N GLU A 542 9.14 4.61 42.71
CA GLU A 542 10.49 4.39 42.23
C GLU A 542 10.76 2.90 41.91
N GLY A 543 11.78 2.66 41.07
CA GLY A 543 12.23 1.31 40.73
C GLY A 543 11.26 0.50 39.86
N GLY A 544 10.28 1.14 39.21
CA GLY A 544 9.33 0.45 38.33
C GLY A 544 8.19 -0.27 39.07
N SER A 545 7.95 0.06 40.35
CA SER A 545 6.93 -0.59 41.18
C SER A 545 5.49 -0.17 40.86
N GLY A 546 5.26 0.53 39.74
CA GLY A 546 3.94 0.97 39.28
C GLY A 546 3.41 2.21 40.00
N ILE A 547 2.08 2.34 40.06
CA ILE A 547 1.39 3.50 40.62
C ILE A 547 0.57 3.07 41.82
N THR A 548 0.61 3.86 42.90
CA THR A 548 -0.30 3.73 44.05
C THR A 548 -1.20 4.95 44.11
N CYS A 549 -2.49 4.75 44.33
CA CYS A 549 -3.48 5.82 44.48
C CYS A 549 -4.15 5.73 45.85
N GLN A 550 -4.39 6.89 46.46
CA GLN A 550 -5.11 7.00 47.74
C GLN A 550 -6.22 8.03 47.59
N ARG A 551 -7.45 7.65 47.96
CA ARG A 551 -8.60 8.55 47.92
C ARG A 551 -8.31 9.81 48.74
N GLN A 552 -8.60 10.96 48.16
CA GLN A 552 -8.45 12.24 48.82
C GLN A 552 -9.25 12.26 50.12
N GLN A 553 -8.58 12.60 51.23
CA GLN A 553 -9.28 12.81 52.49
C GLN A 553 -9.97 14.17 52.45
N CYS A 554 -11.28 14.13 52.54
CA CYS A 554 -12.10 15.33 52.56
C CYS A 554 -12.02 15.99 53.94
N HIS A 555 -11.30 17.10 54.03
CA HIS A 555 -11.24 17.93 55.23
C HIS A 555 -12.17 19.14 55.10
N HIS A 556 -12.82 19.53 56.20
CA HIS A 556 -13.71 20.69 56.27
C HIS A 556 -14.98 20.63 55.41
N VAL A 557 -15.56 19.44 55.25
CA VAL A 557 -16.84 19.26 54.54
C VAL A 557 -18.01 19.71 55.41
N ARG A 558 -18.95 20.47 54.85
CA ARG A 558 -20.14 20.93 55.58
C ARG A 558 -21.05 19.73 55.85
N ASN A 559 -21.31 19.43 57.12
CA ASN A 559 -22.23 18.38 57.54
C ASN A 559 -23.27 18.95 58.50
N GLU A 560 -24.36 19.47 57.95
CA GLU A 560 -25.44 20.06 58.75
C GLU A 560 -26.35 18.99 59.37
N ALA A 561 -26.60 19.09 60.67
CA ALA A 561 -27.66 18.33 61.33
C ALA A 561 -28.99 19.09 61.19
N CYS A 562 -29.89 18.58 60.35
CA CYS A 562 -31.18 19.22 60.06
C CYS A 562 -32.20 18.95 61.16
N THR A 563 -32.08 19.67 62.29
CA THR A 563 -32.95 19.52 63.47
C THR A 563 -34.17 20.44 63.47
N ARG A 564 -34.31 21.33 62.48
CA ARG A 564 -35.44 22.26 62.37
C ARG A 564 -36.61 21.62 61.63
N ASP A 565 -37.81 21.72 62.20
CA ASP A 565 -39.04 21.22 61.59
C ASP A 565 -39.25 21.76 60.17
N GLY A 566 -39.57 20.85 59.24
CA GLY A 566 -39.77 21.19 57.83
C GLY A 566 -38.48 21.23 56.99
N PHE A 567 -37.32 20.83 57.53
CA PHE A 567 -36.07 20.65 56.78
C PHE A 567 -35.62 19.19 56.79
N TYR A 568 -35.04 18.72 55.68
CA TYR A 568 -34.46 17.39 55.56
C TYR A 568 -33.02 17.48 55.02
N PRO A 569 -32.13 16.55 55.43
CA PRO A 569 -30.75 16.53 54.95
C PRO A 569 -30.70 16.10 53.49
N VAL A 570 -29.90 16.82 52.69
CA VAL A 570 -29.58 16.48 51.31
C VAL A 570 -28.08 16.44 51.15
N THR A 571 -27.58 15.30 50.69
CA THR A 571 -26.20 15.12 50.27
C THR A 571 -26.02 15.73 48.88
N GLN A 572 -25.03 16.60 48.72
CA GLN A 572 -24.68 17.20 47.44
C GLN A 572 -23.16 17.32 47.29
N ILE A 573 -22.67 17.46 46.06
CA ILE A 573 -21.24 17.70 45.82
C ILE A 573 -20.86 19.06 46.43
N SER A 574 -19.75 19.10 47.16
CA SER A 574 -19.29 20.33 47.78
C SER A 574 -18.91 21.37 46.71
N THR A 575 -19.36 22.59 46.94
CA THR A 575 -19.02 23.72 46.06
C THR A 575 -17.55 24.13 46.15
N LYS A 576 -16.85 23.72 47.21
CA LYS A 576 -15.42 24.01 47.44
C LYS A 576 -14.50 22.92 46.93
N ASP A 577 -14.92 21.67 47.02
CA ASP A 577 -14.16 20.51 46.56
C ASP A 577 -15.09 19.53 45.84
N LYS A 578 -14.91 19.41 44.53
CA LYS A 578 -15.75 18.55 43.67
C LYS A 578 -15.59 17.06 43.97
N CYS A 579 -14.57 16.70 44.75
CA CYS A 579 -14.28 15.33 45.16
C CYS A 579 -14.94 14.95 46.49
N CYS A 580 -15.62 15.89 47.15
CA CYS A 580 -16.20 15.70 48.47
C CYS A 580 -17.70 15.96 48.46
N GLU A 581 -18.45 15.15 49.20
CA GLU A 581 -19.90 15.30 49.38
C GLU A 581 -20.21 16.01 50.70
N GLU A 582 -21.00 17.08 50.64
CA GLU A 582 -21.46 17.84 51.79
C GLU A 582 -22.96 17.65 52.05
N THR A 583 -23.35 17.67 53.33
CA THR A 583 -24.75 17.59 53.74
C THR A 583 -25.29 18.99 54.04
N VAL A 584 -26.35 19.38 53.34
CA VAL A 584 -27.06 20.66 53.54
C VAL A 584 -28.54 20.45 53.82
N CYS A 585 -29.15 21.33 54.60
CA CYS A 585 -30.58 21.23 54.90
C CYS A 585 -31.44 21.93 53.85
N ARG A 586 -32.41 21.21 53.26
CA ARG A 586 -33.41 21.78 52.34
C ARG A 586 -34.81 21.74 52.96
N LYS A 587 -35.61 22.77 52.68
CA LYS A 587 -36.98 22.90 53.19
C LYS A 587 -37.95 22.09 52.32
N TYR A 588 -38.95 21.44 52.92
CA TYR A 588 -40.04 20.81 52.17
C TYR A 588 -40.81 21.87 51.35
N GLN A 589 -40.81 21.72 50.01
CA GLN A 589 -41.73 22.44 49.15
C GLN A 589 -42.98 21.57 48.95
N ILE A 590 -44.05 21.90 49.66
CA ILE A 590 -45.37 21.36 49.38
C ILE A 590 -45.88 22.12 48.15
N HIS A 591 -45.81 21.48 46.97
CA HIS A 591 -46.58 21.96 45.82
C HIS A 591 -48.06 21.67 46.09
N LEU A 592 -48.79 22.68 46.55
CA LEU A 592 -50.25 22.67 46.50
C LEU A 592 -50.64 22.68 45.01
N PHE A 593 -50.93 21.50 44.47
CA PHE A 593 -51.68 21.39 43.22
C PHE A 593 -53.05 22.01 43.45
N SER A 594 -53.22 23.26 43.00
CA SER A 594 -54.53 23.88 42.89
C SER A 594 -55.26 23.20 41.74
N SER A 595 -55.99 22.12 42.04
CA SER A 595 -57.10 21.67 41.21
C SER A 595 -58.20 22.73 41.32
N MET A 596 -58.30 23.59 40.31
CA MET A 596 -59.53 24.36 40.08
C MET A 596 -60.39 23.58 39.09
N HIS A 597 -61.50 23.07 39.62
CA HIS A 597 -62.71 22.70 38.88
C HIS A 597 -63.40 23.93 38.32
#